data_AF-A0A4X2KBG6-F1
#
_entry.id   AF-A0A4X2KBG6-F1
#
_cell.length_a   1.000
_cell.length_b   1.000
_cell.length_c   1.000
_cell.angle_alpha   90.00
_cell.angle_beta   90.00
_cell.angle_gamma   90.00
#
_symmetry.space_group_name_H-M   'P 1'
#
loop_
_entity.id
_entity.type
_entity.pdbx_description
1 polymer ?
#
loop_
_entity_poly.entity_id
_entity_poly.type
_entity_poly.pdbx_seq_one_letter_code
_entity_poly.pdbx_strand_id
1 'polypeptide(L)'
;MNTICGTPEYIAPEILSRKPYTNAVDMWALGVITYILLSGSLPFEDENHIRLYRKILKGKYNYKGEPWPNVSNLAKDFIDRLLTLDSNHRMTAGQALNHPWVMTMAITSSMKNLQRSISWNLMHPNKMTILYNLLF
;
A
#
# COMPACT_ATOMS: atom_id res chain seq x y z
N MET A 1 -28.34 -0.22 -9.59
CA MET A 1 -27.34 0.87 -9.57
C MET A 1 -26.06 0.29 -9.01
N ASN A 2 -25.04 0.04 -9.84
CA ASN A 2 -23.73 -0.46 -9.39
C ASN A 2 -22.72 0.67 -9.51
N THR A 3 -22.80 1.65 -8.60
CA THR A 3 -21.71 2.61 -8.42
C THR A 3 -20.57 1.87 -7.73
N ILE A 4 -19.41 1.83 -8.38
CA ILE A 4 -18.17 1.40 -7.74
C ILE A 4 -17.84 2.49 -6.71
N CYS A 5 -18.18 2.24 -5.45
CA CYS A 5 -17.85 3.12 -4.35
C CYS A 5 -16.43 2.78 -3.90
N GLY A 6 -15.45 3.62 -4.26
CA GLY A 6 -14.05 3.48 -3.91
C GLY A 6 -13.19 4.38 -4.79
N THR A 7 -12.06 4.86 -4.28
CA THR A 7 -11.07 5.58 -5.08
C THR A 7 -10.45 4.55 -6.04
N PRO A 8 -10.63 4.67 -7.37
CA PRO A 8 -10.38 3.60 -8.35
C PRO A 8 -8.95 3.03 -8.36
N GLU A 9 -8.00 3.79 -7.82
CA GLU A 9 -6.58 3.51 -7.74
C GLU A 9 -6.23 2.35 -6.78
N TYR A 10 -7.11 2.03 -5.83
CA TYR A 10 -6.91 0.95 -4.85
C TYR A 10 -7.61 -0.35 -5.24
N ILE A 11 -8.37 -0.36 -6.33
CA ILE A 11 -9.19 -1.50 -6.72
C ILE A 11 -8.31 -2.63 -7.26
N ALA A 12 -8.51 -3.84 -6.75
CA ALA A 12 -7.82 -5.04 -7.20
C ALA A 12 -8.25 -5.46 -8.63
N PRO A 13 -7.34 -6.06 -9.43
CA PRO A 13 -7.60 -6.41 -10.83
C PRO A 13 -8.77 -7.39 -11.04
N GLU A 14 -9.00 -8.29 -10.08
CA GLU A 14 -10.12 -9.24 -10.11
C GLU A 14 -11.50 -8.56 -9.95
N ILE A 15 -11.58 -7.46 -9.20
CA ILE A 15 -12.81 -6.67 -9.05
C ILE A 15 -13.15 -6.00 -10.39
N LEU A 16 -12.14 -5.38 -11.04
CA LEU A 16 -12.31 -4.78 -12.38
C LEU A 16 -12.70 -5.82 -13.43
N SER A 17 -12.19 -7.05 -13.29
CA SER A 17 -12.50 -8.17 -14.16
C SER A 17 -13.83 -8.85 -13.84
N ARG A 18 -14.58 -8.38 -12.82
CA ARG A 18 -15.83 -8.98 -12.32
C ARG A 18 -15.69 -10.47 -11.99
N LYS A 19 -14.52 -10.89 -11.50
CA LYS A 19 -14.27 -12.25 -11.01
C LYS A 19 -14.71 -12.36 -9.55
N PRO A 20 -15.05 -13.57 -9.05
CA PRO A 20 -15.18 -13.80 -7.63
C PRO A 20 -13.90 -13.35 -6.91
N TYR A 21 -14.06 -12.70 -5.77
CA TYR A 21 -12.95 -12.18 -4.98
C TYR A 21 -13.03 -12.65 -3.53
N THR A 22 -11.89 -12.60 -2.86
CA THR A 22 -11.73 -12.95 -1.43
C THR A 22 -11.13 -11.76 -0.69
N ASN A 23 -10.71 -11.94 0.56
CA ASN A 23 -9.91 -10.97 1.31
C ASN A 23 -8.54 -10.65 0.66
N ALA A 24 -8.13 -11.35 -0.40
CA ALA A 24 -6.94 -11.00 -1.17
C ALA A 24 -7.01 -9.58 -1.78
N VAL A 25 -8.21 -9.03 -2.01
CA VAL A 25 -8.38 -7.65 -2.52
C VAL A 25 -7.85 -6.60 -1.54
N ASP A 26 -7.97 -6.87 -0.24
CA ASP A 26 -7.44 -5.98 0.81
C ASP A 26 -5.91 -5.98 0.80
N MET A 27 -5.30 -7.13 0.48
CA MET A 27 -3.85 -7.23 0.35
C MET A 27 -3.31 -6.44 -0.85
N TRP A 28 -4.09 -6.35 -1.95
CA TRP A 28 -3.75 -5.46 -3.07
C TRP A 28 -3.80 -4.00 -2.62
N ALA A 29 -4.89 -3.59 -1.96
CA ALA A 29 -5.03 -2.24 -1.44
C ALA A 29 -3.89 -1.89 -0.46
N LEU A 30 -3.47 -2.83 0.38
CA LEU A 30 -2.32 -2.68 1.27
C LEU A 30 -1.02 -2.44 0.47
N GLY A 31 -0.82 -3.14 -0.65
CA GLY A 31 0.32 -2.92 -1.54
C GLY A 31 0.33 -1.49 -2.12
N VAL A 32 -0.84 -1.01 -2.57
CA VAL A 32 -1.02 0.36 -3.07
C VAL A 32 -0.71 1.38 -1.98
N ILE A 33 -1.28 1.23 -0.78
CA ILE A 33 -1.04 2.12 0.36
C ILE A 33 0.43 2.12 0.76
N THR A 34 1.08 0.94 0.81
CA THR A 34 2.50 0.84 1.17
C THR A 34 3.39 1.58 0.16
N TYR A 35 3.10 1.47 -1.14
CA TYR A 35 3.79 2.22 -2.18
C TYR A 35 3.64 3.74 -1.97
N ILE A 36 2.44 4.21 -1.68
CA ILE A 36 2.15 5.63 -1.39
C ILE A 36 2.90 6.10 -0.16
N LEU A 37 2.87 5.34 0.94
CA LEU A 37 3.54 5.72 2.19
C LEU A 37 5.05 5.87 2.03
N LEU A 38 5.66 5.07 1.14
CA LEU A 38 7.10 5.11 0.91
C LEU A 38 7.53 6.17 -0.12
N SER A 39 6.67 6.57 -1.05
CA SER A 39 7.05 7.44 -2.17
C SER A 39 6.28 8.74 -2.29
N GLY A 40 5.13 8.86 -1.64
CA GLY A 40 4.17 9.95 -1.82
C GLY A 40 3.44 9.94 -3.17
N SER A 41 3.61 8.90 -3.99
CA SER A 41 3.02 8.77 -5.34
C SER A 41 2.22 7.49 -5.48
N LEU A 42 1.31 7.44 -6.45
CA LEU A 42 0.51 6.24 -6.74
C LEU A 42 1.27 5.25 -7.63
N PRO A 43 1.13 3.92 -7.41
CA PRO A 43 1.70 2.91 -8.31
C PRO A 43 0.96 2.86 -9.65
N PHE A 44 -0.35 3.15 -9.64
CA PHE A 44 -1.21 3.22 -10.82
C PHE A 44 -1.99 4.53 -10.79
N GLU A 45 -1.76 5.39 -11.76
CA GLU A 45 -2.45 6.67 -11.89
C GLU A 45 -2.63 6.99 -13.36
N ASP A 46 -3.80 7.51 -13.72
CA ASP A 46 -4.08 8.07 -15.03
C ASP A 46 -5.35 8.91 -14.95
N GLU A 47 -5.36 10.10 -15.57
CA GLU A 47 -6.54 10.96 -15.65
C GLU A 47 -7.73 10.28 -16.34
N ASN A 48 -7.46 9.32 -17.23
CA ASN A 48 -8.50 8.54 -17.88
C ASN A 48 -8.69 7.19 -17.19
N HIS A 49 -9.89 6.97 -16.63
CA HIS A 49 -10.21 5.74 -15.91
C HIS A 49 -10.00 4.46 -16.73
N ILE A 50 -10.25 4.48 -18.05
CA ILE A 50 -10.03 3.30 -18.90
C ILE A 50 -8.53 2.96 -18.97
N ARG A 51 -7.66 3.98 -19.04
CA ARG A 51 -6.20 3.79 -19.03
C ARG A 51 -5.71 3.37 -17.65
N LEU A 52 -6.25 3.95 -16.57
CA LEU A 52 -5.99 3.52 -15.19
C LEU A 52 -6.31 2.04 -15.00
N TYR A 53 -7.52 1.61 -15.38
CA TYR A 53 -7.94 0.21 -15.27
C TYR A 53 -7.04 -0.72 -16.08
N ARG A 54 -6.59 -0.31 -17.27
CA ARG A 54 -5.61 -1.09 -18.05
C ARG A 54 -4.25 -1.20 -17.35
N LYS A 55 -3.81 -0.18 -16.61
CA LYS A 55 -2.57 -0.25 -15.82
C LYS A 55 -2.72 -1.22 -14.66
N ILE A 56 -3.82 -1.12 -13.90
CA ILE A 56 -4.16 -2.03 -12.80
C ILE A 56 -4.23 -3.48 -13.28
N LEU A 57 -5.00 -3.74 -14.35
CA LEU A 57 -5.14 -5.09 -14.93
C LEU A 57 -3.83 -5.67 -15.47
N LYS A 58 -2.87 -4.82 -15.85
CA LYS A 58 -1.52 -5.24 -16.25
C LYS A 58 -0.55 -5.39 -15.08
N GLY A 59 -0.88 -4.86 -13.90
CA GLY A 59 0.01 -4.88 -12.73
C GLY A 59 1.36 -4.21 -12.98
N LYS A 60 1.42 -3.26 -13.92
CA LYS A 60 2.69 -2.60 -14.30
C LYS A 60 2.85 -1.26 -13.58
N TYR A 61 3.70 -1.25 -12.58
CA TYR A 61 4.22 -0.07 -11.89
C TYR A 61 5.76 -0.12 -11.88
N ASN A 62 6.44 0.91 -11.36
CA ASN A 62 7.90 0.93 -11.29
C ASN A 62 8.41 1.72 -10.09
N TYR A 63 9.70 1.55 -9.77
CA TYR A 63 10.40 2.22 -8.68
C TYR A 63 11.40 3.25 -9.23
N LYS A 64 10.91 4.23 -10.03
CA LYS A 64 11.74 5.28 -10.63
C LYS A 64 11.65 6.60 -9.87
N GLY A 65 12.76 7.34 -9.85
CA GLY A 65 12.86 8.62 -9.16
C GLY A 65 13.03 8.47 -7.65
N GLU A 66 13.25 9.60 -6.97
CA GLU A 66 13.25 9.62 -5.51
C GLU A 66 11.86 9.27 -4.95
N PRO A 67 11.77 8.59 -3.79
CA PRO A 67 12.86 8.17 -2.90
C PRO A 67 13.40 6.76 -3.17
N TRP A 68 13.01 6.13 -4.29
CA TRP A 68 13.22 4.69 -4.53
C TRP A 68 14.67 4.19 -4.49
N PRO A 69 15.71 4.94 -4.88
CA PRO A 69 17.10 4.52 -4.69
C PRO A 69 17.44 4.25 -3.22
N ASN A 70 16.82 4.97 -2.28
CA ASN A 70 17.07 4.88 -0.84
C ASN A 70 16.12 3.91 -0.12
N VAL A 71 15.04 3.47 -0.78
CA VAL A 71 14.10 2.48 -0.24
C VAL A 71 14.69 1.08 -0.33
N SER A 72 14.70 0.36 0.80
CA SER A 72 15.27 -0.99 0.90
C SER A 72 14.65 -1.98 -0.08
N ASN A 73 15.44 -2.94 -0.57
CA ASN A 73 14.94 -4.01 -1.45
C ASN A 73 13.88 -4.89 -0.75
N LEU A 74 13.94 -5.05 0.56
CA LEU A 74 12.91 -5.77 1.33
C LEU A 74 11.55 -5.06 1.28
N ALA A 75 11.53 -3.72 1.28
CA ALA A 75 10.29 -2.97 1.13
C ALA A 75 9.69 -3.12 -0.27
N LYS A 76 10.54 -3.12 -1.30
CA LYS A 76 10.13 -3.34 -2.69
C LYS A 76 9.59 -4.76 -2.88
N ASP A 77 10.28 -5.78 -2.38
CA ASP A 77 9.82 -7.18 -2.38
C ASP A 77 8.47 -7.33 -1.65
N PHE A 78 8.27 -6.63 -0.54
CA PHE A 78 6.99 -6.62 0.16
C PHE A 78 5.85 -6.07 -0.71
N ILE A 79 6.07 -4.94 -1.39
CA ILE A 79 5.10 -4.36 -2.34
C ILE A 79 4.85 -5.33 -3.50
N ASP A 80 5.90 -5.90 -4.10
CA ASP A 80 5.81 -6.83 -5.23
C ASP A 80 4.95 -8.05 -4.92
N ARG A 81 5.08 -8.60 -3.71
CA ARG A 81 4.29 -9.74 -3.24
C ARG A 81 2.81 -9.40 -2.97
N LEU A 82 2.52 -8.14 -2.61
CA LEU A 82 1.16 -7.63 -2.40
C LEU A 82 0.48 -7.24 -3.71
N LEU A 83 1.23 -6.70 -4.68
CA LEU A 83 0.74 -6.30 -6.00
C LEU A 83 0.84 -7.42 -7.05
N THR A 84 0.80 -8.67 -6.60
CA THR A 84 0.67 -9.85 -7.47
C THR A 84 -0.71 -9.89 -8.12
N LEU A 85 -0.73 -9.99 -9.45
CA LEU A 85 -1.97 -10.01 -10.26
C LEU A 85 -2.88 -11.19 -9.92
N ASP A 86 -2.30 -12.40 -9.81
CA ASP A 86 -3.05 -13.58 -9.42
C ASP A 86 -3.33 -13.55 -7.91
N SER A 87 -4.61 -13.42 -7.54
CA SER A 87 -5.06 -13.36 -6.15
C SER A 87 -4.70 -14.61 -5.35
N ASN A 88 -4.53 -15.76 -5.99
CA ASN A 88 -4.16 -17.02 -5.31
C ASN A 88 -2.67 -17.07 -4.94
N HIS A 89 -1.84 -16.32 -5.67
CA HIS A 89 -0.40 -16.21 -5.42
C HIS A 89 -0.04 -14.92 -4.66
N ARG A 90 -1.01 -14.03 -4.44
CA ARG A 90 -0.85 -12.80 -3.68
C ARG A 90 -0.61 -13.12 -2.21
N MET A 91 0.34 -12.41 -1.61
CA MET A 91 0.70 -12.60 -0.22
C MET A 91 -0.48 -12.34 0.72
N THR A 92 -0.75 -13.29 1.61
CA THR A 92 -1.79 -13.19 2.63
C THR A 92 -1.36 -12.31 3.80
N ALA A 93 -2.32 -11.85 4.61
CA ALA A 93 -2.02 -11.05 5.82
C ALA A 93 -1.07 -11.78 6.79
N GLY A 94 -1.27 -13.09 7.02
CA GLY A 94 -0.39 -13.88 7.86
C GLY A 94 1.04 -13.99 7.33
N GLN A 95 1.21 -14.13 6.01
CA GLN A 95 2.54 -14.10 5.38
C GLN A 95 3.15 -12.69 5.44
N ALA A 96 2.36 -11.64 5.24
CA ALA A 96 2.80 -10.25 5.29
C ALA A 96 3.36 -9.88 6.67
N LEU A 97 2.71 -10.32 7.76
CA LEU A 97 3.20 -10.14 9.13
C LEU A 97 4.56 -10.79 9.38
N ASN A 98 4.83 -11.91 8.72
CA ASN A 98 6.09 -12.65 8.81
C ASN A 98 7.12 -12.22 7.76
N HIS A 99 6.81 -11.21 6.94
CA HIS A 99 7.73 -10.75 5.92
C HIS A 99 8.96 -10.09 6.56
N PRO A 100 10.19 -10.36 6.08
CA PRO A 100 11.41 -9.81 6.68
C PRO A 100 11.39 -8.28 6.84
N TRP A 101 10.83 -7.56 5.86
CA TRP A 101 10.67 -6.11 5.96
C TRP A 101 9.89 -5.66 7.20
N VAL A 102 8.77 -6.34 7.51
CA VAL A 102 7.91 -6.04 8.64
C VAL A 102 8.55 -6.51 9.95
N MET A 103 9.09 -7.73 9.98
CA MET A 103 9.73 -8.29 11.17
C MET A 103 10.96 -7.50 11.62
N THR A 104 11.87 -7.15 10.69
CA THR A 104 13.08 -6.38 11.03
C THR A 104 12.72 -4.99 11.56
N MET A 105 11.70 -4.35 11.01
CA MET A 105 11.20 -3.07 11.51
C MET A 105 10.53 -3.21 12.88
N ALA A 106 9.72 -4.24 13.10
CA ALA A 106 9.10 -4.50 14.39
C ALA A 106 10.15 -4.74 15.49
N ILE A 107 11.18 -5.54 15.22
CA ILE A 107 12.30 -5.78 16.15
C ILE A 107 13.06 -4.49 16.44
N THR A 108 13.39 -3.71 15.41
CA THR A 108 14.10 -2.43 15.56
C THR A 108 13.27 -1.38 16.29
N SER A 109 11.95 -1.40 16.13
CA SER A 109 11.01 -0.47 16.76
C SER A 109 10.64 -0.87 18.18
N SER A 110 10.58 -2.17 18.49
CA SER A 110 10.36 -2.68 19.85
C SER A 110 11.50 -2.28 20.80
N MET A 111 12.69 -1.99 20.27
CA MET A 111 13.80 -1.41 21.02
C MET A 111 13.70 0.11 21.24
N LYS A 112 12.73 0.80 20.62
CA LYS A 112 12.46 2.23 20.81
C LYS A 112 11.21 2.39 21.66
N ASN A 113 11.38 2.91 22.88
CA ASN A 113 10.26 3.21 23.78
C ASN A 113 9.29 4.22 23.13
N LEU A 114 8.23 3.70 22.52
CA LEU A 114 7.28 4.47 21.72
C LEU A 114 6.49 5.48 22.58
N GLN A 115 6.41 5.26 23.89
CA GLN A 115 5.77 6.16 24.85
C GLN A 115 6.28 7.60 24.76
N ARG A 116 7.59 7.83 24.63
CA ARG A 116 8.14 9.20 24.55
C ARG A 116 7.71 9.91 23.28
N SER A 117 7.81 9.23 22.14
CA SER A 117 7.43 9.77 20.84
C SER A 117 5.92 10.01 20.72
N ILE A 118 5.10 9.10 21.26
CA ILE A 118 3.64 9.25 21.30
C ILE A 118 3.26 10.43 22.19
N SER A 119 3.81 10.50 23.41
CA SER A 119 3.56 11.59 24.34
C SER A 119 4.00 12.94 23.78
N TRP A 120 5.14 13.00 23.08
CA TRP A 120 5.61 14.22 22.41
C TRP A 120 4.68 14.67 21.27
N ASN A 121 4.19 13.74 20.45
CA ASN A 121 3.28 14.05 19.35
C ASN A 121 1.89 14.50 19.85
N LEU A 122 1.40 13.92 20.95
CA LEU A 122 0.15 14.34 21.60
C LEU A 122 0.25 15.74 22.21
N MET A 123 1.44 16.13 22.67
CA MET A 123 1.72 17.46 23.22
C MET A 123 1.90 18.54 22.12
N HIS A 124 2.10 18.15 20.85
CA HIS A 124 2.36 19.06 19.73
C HIS A 124 1.49 18.70 18.50
N PRO A 125 0.18 18.99 18.54
CA PRO A 125 -0.82 18.48 17.59
C PRO A 125 -0.68 18.95 16.13
N ASN A 126 0.18 19.94 15.83
CA ASN A 126 0.30 20.53 14.49
C ASN A 126 0.92 19.60 13.42
N LYS A 127 1.33 18.38 13.76
CA LYS A 127 1.79 17.36 12.78
C LYS A 127 0.73 16.33 12.39
N MET A 128 -0.42 16.29 13.07
CA MET A 128 -1.50 15.34 12.76
C MET A 128 -2.44 15.78 11.62
N THR A 129 -2.33 17.04 11.17
CA THR A 129 -3.21 17.59 10.11
C THR A 129 -3.03 16.88 8.76
N ILE A 130 -1.85 16.31 8.50
CA ILE A 130 -1.56 15.64 7.22
C ILE A 130 -2.30 14.29 7.11
N LEU A 131 -2.54 13.61 8.24
CA LEU A 131 -3.27 12.34 8.24
C LEU A 131 -4.80 12.53 8.25
N TYR A 132 -5.29 13.65 8.79
CA TYR A 132 -6.72 13.93 8.85
C TYR A 132 -7.30 14.27 7.46
N ASN A 133 -6.56 15.01 6.64
CA ASN A 133 -6.98 15.37 5.27
C ASN A 133 -6.86 14.21 4.24
N LEU A 134 -6.32 13.05 4.66
CA LEU A 134 -6.21 11.85 3.81
C LEU A 134 -7.27 10.79 4.13
N LEU A 135 -8.06 10.99 5.20
CA LEU A 135 -9.06 10.01 5.64
C LEU A 135 -10.45 10.61 5.93
N PHE A 136 -10.64 11.92 5.74
CA PHE A 136 -11.96 12.57 5.73
C PHE A 136 -12.03 13.63 4.62
#